data_AF-A0AA39U4R7-F1
#
_entry.id   AF-A0AA39U4R7-F1
#
_cell.length_a   1.000
_cell.length_b   1.000
_cell.length_c   1.000
_cell.angle_alpha   90.00
_cell.angle_beta   90.00
_cell.angle_gamma   90.00
#
_symmetry.space_group_name_H-M   'P 1'
#
loop_
_entity.id
_entity.type
_entity.pdbx_description
1 polymer ?
#
loop_
_entity_poly.entity_id
_entity_poly.type
_entity_poly.pdbx_seq_one_letter_code
_entity_poly.pdbx_strand_id
1 'polypeptide(L)'
;MAVNPPPPAADCAAMVRLKYRLGNEPLQATPEIPMLHGSRLSLAKTLANNRSYFHLLPSFKELGEELGQEKSLAGDGLENTRTLLNDMRVTGKLFDLLLLVPKQVLEAMVLGTVAYDHANGLVGYDRKGPGVYVFGISIESRGGKFLTKAEMDKFIDNFESYVEGARHFHGVQSVLWPPQRLAKFAAVVKEVDRQFSGLKDPPGPRFFSRGSGYSAYNIFLDSMRDRRNALERLDPTGSVQSIQSPLYVGCSNELETRIAAYDPKHNDSGFGSANNLYALTMSLLSYQGLVPKVHVVAAIRAIEQGTLDSAEILIAGLARSYPRFGGFNACEAGIINQKSFDENFWTNQGIYVTLTMPFSMYNVELCNNAAQLINDIDTALETVQNASQEIQRLMSKVDEDVKELVSAGTELQAALVEAEAVATKRVAALNKETGRNQRICSLLQQLTEHLKGRLAKERSPSLIEDTKLDGKNVDESDDEMEDSHSSYCPSSDSDVELEH
;
A
#
# COMPACT_ATOMS: atom_id res chain seq x y z
N MET A 1 -1.66 42.26 -14.41
CA MET A 1 -1.07 42.24 -13.05
C MET A 1 -0.06 41.12 -13.02
N ALA A 2 1.23 41.40 -12.78
CA ALA A 2 2.24 40.36 -12.67
C ALA A 2 2.01 39.59 -11.37
N VAL A 3 1.56 38.34 -11.48
CA VAL A 3 1.45 37.42 -10.35
C VAL A 3 2.87 36.96 -10.04
N ASN A 4 3.44 37.42 -8.92
CA ASN A 4 4.71 36.89 -8.45
C ASN A 4 4.56 35.38 -8.24
N PRO A 5 5.52 34.56 -8.68
CA PRO A 5 5.49 33.12 -8.40
C PRO A 5 5.43 32.90 -6.88
N PRO A 6 4.60 31.95 -6.40
CA PRO A 6 4.48 31.67 -4.99
C PRO A 6 5.86 31.25 -4.43
N PRO A 7 6.25 31.71 -3.24
CA PRO A 7 7.57 31.44 -2.69
C PRO A 7 7.76 29.93 -2.46
N PRO A 8 8.87 29.32 -2.92
CA PRO A 8 9.10 27.87 -2.87
C PRO A 8 9.50 27.33 -1.47
N ALA A 9 9.18 28.03 -0.37
CA ALA A 9 9.79 27.79 0.94
C ALA A 9 8.85 27.32 2.06
N ALA A 10 7.53 27.48 1.94
CA ALA A 10 6.61 27.02 2.99
C ALA A 10 6.43 25.50 3.02
N ASP A 11 6.74 24.82 1.91
CA ASP A 11 6.40 23.40 1.73
C ASP A 11 7.47 22.44 2.29
N CYS A 12 8.74 22.88 2.37
CA CYS A 12 9.76 22.16 3.14
C CYS A 12 9.38 22.09 4.63
N ALA A 13 8.77 23.14 5.20
CA ALA A 13 8.38 23.15 6.61
C ALA A 13 7.22 22.18 6.92
N ALA A 14 6.38 21.84 5.94
CA ALA A 14 5.24 20.94 6.10
C ALA A 14 5.68 19.47 6.20
N MET A 15 6.48 19.00 5.24
CA MET A 15 7.10 17.66 5.28
C MET A 15 8.02 17.49 6.51
N VAL A 16 8.65 18.58 6.94
CA VAL A 16 9.44 18.63 8.17
C VAL A 16 8.55 18.38 9.39
N ARG A 17 7.29 18.81 9.46
CA ARG A 17 6.45 18.64 10.67
C ARG A 17 6.12 17.19 11.00
N LEU A 18 5.73 16.37 10.02
CA LEU A 18 5.39 14.96 10.29
C LEU A 18 6.66 14.12 10.55
N LYS A 19 7.72 14.35 9.77
CA LYS A 19 9.04 13.72 10.00
C LYS A 19 9.73 14.20 11.29
N TYR A 20 9.58 15.46 11.72
CA TYR A 20 10.12 15.93 13.00
C TYR A 20 9.27 15.50 14.19
N ARG A 21 7.94 15.43 14.07
CA ARG A 21 7.08 14.97 15.17
C ARG A 21 7.41 13.56 15.63
N LEU A 22 7.97 12.74 14.74
CA LEU A 22 8.18 11.30 14.96
C LEU A 22 9.65 10.90 14.83
N GLY A 23 10.54 11.85 14.54
CA GLY A 23 11.93 11.54 14.16
C GLY A 23 12.00 10.67 12.90
N ASN A 24 13.19 10.13 12.63
CA ASN A 24 13.35 9.06 11.63
C ASN A 24 12.74 7.72 12.10
N GLU A 25 11.99 7.70 13.21
CA GLU A 25 11.37 6.49 13.73
C GLU A 25 10.12 6.12 12.92
N PRO A 26 9.82 4.82 12.81
CA PRO A 26 8.61 4.36 12.15
C PRO A 26 7.38 4.98 12.81
N LEU A 27 6.49 5.55 11.98
CA LEU A 27 5.21 6.10 12.43
C LEU A 27 4.46 5.03 13.25
N GLN A 28 4.21 5.34 14.53
CA GLN A 28 3.56 4.47 15.51
C GLN A 28 2.71 5.27 16.49
N ALA A 29 1.81 4.61 17.22
CA ALA A 29 0.99 5.26 18.23
C ALA A 29 1.84 5.80 19.38
N THR A 30 1.51 7.00 19.85
CA THR A 30 2.19 7.68 20.97
C THR A 30 1.14 8.17 21.97
N PRO A 31 1.52 8.54 23.21
CA PRO A 31 0.57 9.17 24.14
C PRO A 31 -0.09 10.44 23.60
N GLU A 32 0.58 11.18 22.70
CA GLU A 32 0.02 12.37 22.05
C GLU A 32 -1.00 12.02 20.95
N ILE A 33 -0.83 10.88 20.25
CA ILE A 33 -1.71 10.39 19.19
C ILE A 33 -2.04 8.90 19.45
N PRO A 34 -2.87 8.60 20.47
CA PRO A 34 -3.05 7.23 20.95
C PRO A 34 -3.86 6.33 19.99
N MET A 35 -4.73 6.91 19.15
CA MET A 35 -5.59 6.17 18.23
C MET A 35 -5.00 6.08 16.82
N LEU A 36 -3.71 5.73 16.70
CA LEU A 36 -3.00 5.60 15.43
C LEU A 36 -2.75 4.12 15.09
N HIS A 37 -3.76 3.47 14.52
CA HIS A 37 -3.74 2.06 14.12
C HIS A 37 -4.62 1.83 12.87
N GLY A 38 -4.58 0.62 12.30
CA GLY A 38 -5.45 0.21 11.17
C GLY A 38 -5.30 1.12 9.93
N SER A 39 -6.43 1.43 9.27
CA SER A 39 -6.46 2.30 8.09
C SER A 39 -5.89 3.69 8.36
N ARG A 40 -6.05 4.23 9.58
CA ARG A 40 -5.49 5.54 9.95
C ARG A 40 -3.97 5.53 9.90
N LEU A 41 -3.33 4.48 10.42
CA LEU A 41 -1.87 4.34 10.35
C LEU A 41 -1.41 4.14 8.90
N SER A 42 -2.14 3.35 8.11
CA SER A 42 -1.90 3.13 6.67
C SER A 42 -1.92 4.46 5.89
N LEU A 43 -2.99 5.26 6.06
CA LEU A 43 -3.14 6.59 5.46
C LEU A 43 -2.02 7.54 5.90
N ALA A 44 -1.73 7.59 7.19
CA ALA A 44 -0.71 8.49 7.72
C ALA A 44 0.70 8.12 7.23
N LYS A 45 1.04 6.83 7.14
CA LYS A 45 2.31 6.36 6.54
C LYS A 45 2.38 6.77 5.06
N THR A 46 1.29 6.60 4.34
CA THR A 46 1.23 6.94 2.92
C THR A 46 1.43 8.43 2.68
N LEU A 47 0.79 9.29 3.49
CA LEU A 47 0.97 10.74 3.44
C LEU A 47 2.39 11.20 3.81
N ALA A 48 3.00 10.54 4.80
CA ALA A 48 4.37 10.83 5.25
C ALA A 48 5.42 10.50 4.20
N ASN A 49 5.22 9.38 3.48
CA ASN A 49 6.20 8.82 2.56
C ASN A 49 6.02 9.30 1.12
N ASN A 50 4.82 9.75 0.76
CA ASN A 50 4.50 10.13 -0.61
C ASN A 50 4.11 11.60 -0.73
N ARG A 51 4.54 12.23 -1.82
CA ARG A 51 4.12 13.60 -2.15
C ARG A 51 2.76 13.63 -2.82
N SER A 52 2.51 12.68 -3.72
CA SER A 52 1.28 12.57 -4.50
C SER A 52 0.15 11.89 -3.72
N TYR A 53 -1.07 12.42 -3.82
CA TYR A 53 -2.28 11.80 -3.27
C TYR A 53 -2.71 10.55 -4.02
N PHE A 54 -2.18 10.32 -5.22
CA PHE A 54 -2.45 9.11 -5.99
C PHE A 54 -2.17 7.85 -5.17
N HIS A 55 -1.13 7.86 -4.33
CA HIS A 55 -0.77 6.73 -3.48
C HIS A 55 -1.80 6.44 -2.37
N LEU A 56 -2.75 7.33 -2.09
CA LEU A 56 -3.82 7.10 -1.11
C LEU A 56 -4.96 6.25 -1.67
N LEU A 57 -5.07 6.12 -3.01
CA LEU A 57 -6.14 5.35 -3.68
C LEU A 57 -6.34 3.92 -3.14
N PRO A 58 -5.28 3.13 -2.84
CA PRO A 58 -5.45 1.82 -2.22
C PRO A 58 -6.06 1.89 -0.80
N SER A 59 -5.68 2.88 0.00
CA SER A 59 -6.13 3.02 1.40
C SER A 59 -7.62 3.42 1.51
N PHE A 60 -8.21 4.02 0.48
CA PHE A 60 -9.64 4.35 0.50
C PHE A 60 -10.55 3.13 0.47
N LYS A 61 -10.12 2.05 -0.20
CA LYS A 61 -10.83 0.77 -0.15
C LYS A 61 -10.84 0.21 1.27
N GLU A 62 -9.68 0.19 1.93
CA GLU A 62 -9.56 -0.26 3.33
C GLU A 62 -10.45 0.59 4.26
N LEU A 63 -10.48 1.91 4.04
CA LEU A 63 -11.33 2.83 4.79
C LEU A 63 -12.82 2.54 4.56
N GLY A 64 -13.24 2.34 3.30
CA GLY A 64 -14.61 2.00 2.94
C GLY A 64 -15.05 0.64 3.53
N GLU A 65 -14.16 -0.34 3.54
CA GLU A 65 -14.40 -1.64 4.18
C GLU A 65 -14.52 -1.53 5.71
N GLU A 66 -13.65 -0.74 6.36
CA GLU A 66 -13.72 -0.49 7.81
C GLU A 66 -15.04 0.21 8.20
N LEU A 67 -15.48 1.17 7.39
CA LEU A 67 -16.79 1.82 7.52
C LEU A 67 -17.95 0.84 7.30
N GLY A 68 -17.83 -0.04 6.31
CA GLY A 68 -18.84 -1.05 5.97
C GLY A 68 -19.00 -2.18 6.98
N GLN A 69 -18.06 -2.38 7.90
CA GLN A 69 -18.18 -3.32 9.02
C GLN A 69 -19.08 -2.79 10.15
N GLU A 70 -19.72 -1.63 9.97
CA GLU A 70 -20.66 -1.04 10.91
C GLU A 70 -22.09 -1.54 10.72
N LYS A 71 -22.43 -2.62 11.45
CA LYS A 71 -23.81 -3.16 11.50
C LYS A 71 -24.68 -2.55 12.61
N SER A 72 -24.21 -1.57 13.39
CA SER A 72 -24.83 -1.24 14.70
C SER A 72 -25.37 0.19 14.90
N LEU A 73 -25.23 1.12 13.96
CA LEU A 73 -26.01 2.36 13.99
C LEU A 73 -27.38 2.06 13.36
N ALA A 74 -28.32 1.61 14.19
CA ALA A 74 -29.76 1.47 13.91
C ALA A 74 -30.20 1.66 12.43
N GLY A 75 -29.91 0.67 11.58
CA GLY A 75 -30.31 0.60 10.16
C GLY A 75 -29.34 1.29 9.19
N ASP A 76 -28.74 0.50 8.29
CA ASP A 76 -28.08 0.87 7.00
C ASP A 76 -27.17 2.12 6.95
N GLY A 77 -26.74 2.65 8.11
CA GLY A 77 -26.47 4.08 8.27
C GLY A 77 -25.20 4.67 7.66
N LEU A 78 -24.42 3.92 6.89
CA LEU A 78 -23.22 4.42 6.19
C LEU A 78 -23.07 3.84 4.76
N GLU A 79 -24.13 3.28 4.17
CA GLU A 79 -24.02 2.61 2.87
C GLU A 79 -23.65 3.60 1.75
N ASN A 80 -24.11 4.85 1.79
CA ASN A 80 -23.73 5.85 0.79
C ASN A 80 -22.25 6.22 0.95
N THR A 81 -21.80 6.42 2.20
CA THR A 81 -20.39 6.69 2.51
C THR A 81 -19.51 5.56 2.01
N ARG A 82 -19.88 4.31 2.31
CA ARG A 82 -19.16 3.11 1.87
C ARG A 82 -19.11 3.02 0.35
N THR A 83 -20.27 3.12 -0.30
CA THR A 83 -20.39 3.00 -1.76
C THR A 83 -19.53 4.04 -2.45
N LEU A 84 -19.65 5.30 -2.03
CA LEU A 84 -18.91 6.40 -2.65
C LEU A 84 -17.39 6.26 -2.45
N LEU A 85 -16.93 5.85 -1.26
CA LEU A 85 -15.50 5.63 -1.01
C LEU A 85 -14.94 4.45 -1.83
N ASN A 86 -15.72 3.39 -2.03
CA ASN A 86 -15.35 2.27 -2.89
C ASN A 86 -15.34 2.67 -4.38
N ASP A 87 -16.27 3.54 -4.79
CA ASP A 87 -16.42 4.04 -6.16
C ASP A 87 -15.42 5.13 -6.54
N MET A 88 -14.59 5.60 -5.59
CA MET A 88 -13.55 6.61 -5.83
C MET A 88 -12.60 6.21 -6.98
N ARG A 89 -12.33 4.91 -7.13
CA ARG A 89 -11.51 4.37 -8.23
C ARG A 89 -12.22 4.38 -9.58
N VAL A 90 -13.55 4.33 -9.58
CA VAL A 90 -14.36 4.14 -10.80
C VAL A 90 -14.75 5.49 -11.41
N THR A 91 -15.15 6.46 -10.59
CA THR A 91 -15.71 7.73 -11.08
C THR A 91 -14.69 8.87 -11.17
N GLY A 92 -13.57 8.79 -10.45
CA GLY A 92 -12.56 9.86 -10.38
C GLY A 92 -12.98 11.12 -9.61
N LYS A 93 -14.29 11.41 -9.51
CA LYS A 93 -14.83 12.65 -8.91
C LYS A 93 -14.40 12.88 -7.46
N LEU A 94 -14.41 11.84 -6.63
CA LEU A 94 -13.93 11.96 -5.25
C LEU A 94 -12.42 12.22 -5.18
N PHE A 95 -11.66 11.70 -6.15
CA PHE A 95 -10.24 11.98 -6.23
C PHE A 95 -9.99 13.43 -6.63
N ASP A 96 -10.77 13.99 -7.56
CA ASP A 96 -10.70 15.42 -7.90
C ASP A 96 -10.95 16.30 -6.67
N LEU A 97 -11.94 15.95 -5.84
CA LEU A 97 -12.19 16.64 -4.56
C LEU A 97 -11.03 16.49 -3.57
N LEU A 98 -10.38 15.33 -3.53
CA LEU A 98 -9.20 15.10 -2.69
C LEU A 98 -8.04 16.03 -3.08
N LEU A 99 -7.85 16.30 -4.37
CA LEU A 99 -6.80 17.22 -4.87
C LEU A 99 -7.01 18.65 -4.38
N LEU A 100 -8.25 19.02 -4.02
CA LEU A 100 -8.59 20.31 -3.43
C LEU A 100 -8.26 20.40 -1.92
N VAL A 101 -7.87 19.31 -1.26
CA VAL A 101 -7.53 19.37 0.18
C VAL A 101 -6.06 19.82 0.35
N PRO A 102 -5.77 20.87 1.14
CA PRO A 102 -4.39 21.21 1.48
C PRO A 102 -3.73 20.07 2.25
N LYS A 103 -2.49 19.71 1.89
CA LYS A 103 -1.80 18.54 2.48
C LYS A 103 -1.71 18.57 4.00
N GLN A 104 -1.39 19.72 4.57
CA GLN A 104 -1.32 19.88 6.02
C GLN A 104 -2.68 19.67 6.70
N VAL A 105 -3.77 20.08 6.05
CA VAL A 105 -5.13 19.86 6.56
C VAL A 105 -5.48 18.38 6.46
N LEU A 106 -5.12 17.72 5.35
CA LEU A 106 -5.31 16.28 5.17
C LEU A 106 -4.57 15.47 6.23
N GLU A 107 -3.29 15.78 6.48
CA GLU A 107 -2.48 15.16 7.54
C GLU A 107 -3.11 15.37 8.92
N ALA A 108 -3.53 16.60 9.23
CA ALA A 108 -4.18 16.92 10.50
C ALA A 108 -5.50 16.17 10.70
N MET A 109 -6.29 15.99 9.64
CA MET A 109 -7.54 15.22 9.67
C MET A 109 -7.26 13.73 9.90
N VAL A 110 -6.35 13.13 9.12
CA VAL A 110 -6.01 11.71 9.24
C VAL A 110 -5.47 11.42 10.63
N LEU A 111 -4.58 12.26 11.17
CA LEU A 111 -4.02 12.08 12.51
C LEU A 111 -5.03 12.41 13.63
N GLY A 112 -6.14 13.10 13.35
CA GLY A 112 -7.09 13.55 14.36
C GLY A 112 -6.59 14.75 15.19
N THR A 113 -5.70 15.57 14.63
CA THR A 113 -4.92 16.62 15.32
C THR A 113 -5.29 18.05 14.90
N VAL A 114 -6.40 18.23 14.16
CA VAL A 114 -6.88 19.52 13.64
C VAL A 114 -6.85 20.64 14.69
N ALA A 115 -7.29 20.37 15.92
CA ALA A 115 -7.33 21.40 16.96
C ALA A 115 -5.93 21.89 17.37
N TYR A 116 -5.02 20.95 17.58
CA TYR A 116 -3.62 21.23 17.86
C TYR A 116 -2.96 21.97 16.69
N ASP A 117 -3.11 21.46 15.48
CA ASP A 117 -2.48 22.04 14.29
C ASP A 117 -2.99 23.45 14.02
N HIS A 118 -4.29 23.69 14.15
CA HIS A 118 -4.89 25.02 14.01
C HIS A 118 -4.40 26.00 15.08
N ALA A 119 -4.26 25.55 16.33
CA ALA A 119 -3.66 26.38 17.38
C ALA A 119 -2.19 26.77 17.07
N ASN A 120 -1.52 25.99 16.24
CA ASN A 120 -0.11 26.14 15.86
C ASN A 120 0.05 26.56 14.37
N GLY A 121 -0.94 27.27 13.84
CA GLY A 121 -0.84 27.96 12.55
C GLY A 121 -1.22 27.13 11.32
N LEU A 122 -1.96 26.02 11.47
CA LEU A 122 -2.61 25.36 10.34
C LEU A 122 -3.67 26.30 9.74
N VAL A 123 -3.56 26.53 8.43
CA VAL A 123 -4.47 27.38 7.66
C VAL A 123 -5.18 26.51 6.63
N GLY A 124 -6.51 26.57 6.62
CA GLY A 124 -7.35 25.99 5.57
C GLY A 124 -7.82 27.06 4.59
N TYR A 125 -8.92 26.78 3.90
CA TYR A 125 -9.60 27.78 3.08
C TYR A 125 -10.19 28.92 3.91
N ASP A 126 -10.47 30.04 3.26
CA ASP A 126 -11.35 31.04 3.85
C ASP A 126 -12.80 30.51 4.00
N ARG A 127 -13.60 31.24 4.76
CA ARG A 127 -14.96 30.83 5.15
C ARG A 127 -16.03 31.40 4.21
N LYS A 128 -15.68 32.00 3.07
CA LYS A 128 -16.60 32.80 2.24
C LYS A 128 -17.35 31.98 1.20
N GLY A 129 -18.53 31.43 1.53
CA GLY A 129 -19.39 30.68 0.60
C GLY A 129 -19.40 29.17 0.89
N PRO A 130 -19.77 28.31 -0.09
CA PRO A 130 -20.01 26.89 0.14
C PRO A 130 -18.73 26.07 0.33
N GLY A 131 -18.78 25.10 1.24
CA GLY A 131 -17.68 24.17 1.44
C GLY A 131 -17.85 23.26 2.64
N VAL A 132 -16.79 22.50 2.91
CA VAL A 132 -16.70 21.52 3.98
C VAL A 132 -15.70 21.99 5.02
N TYR A 133 -16.07 21.90 6.28
CA TYR A 133 -15.22 22.23 7.41
C TYR A 133 -15.04 21.02 8.32
N VAL A 134 -13.89 20.99 8.98
CA VAL A 134 -13.57 20.06 10.04
C VAL A 134 -13.27 20.85 11.30
N PHE A 135 -13.72 20.36 12.44
CA PHE A 135 -13.30 20.92 13.72
C PHE A 135 -12.91 19.86 14.73
N GLY A 136 -12.04 20.26 15.65
CA GLY A 136 -11.69 19.52 16.85
C GLY A 136 -11.85 20.38 18.10
N ILE A 137 -11.70 19.73 19.26
CA ILE A 137 -11.78 20.37 20.58
C ILE A 137 -10.40 20.33 21.24
N SER A 138 -10.01 21.43 21.87
CA SER A 138 -8.86 21.51 22.78
C SER A 138 -9.29 22.07 24.13
N ILE A 139 -8.38 22.08 25.10
CA ILE A 139 -8.56 22.80 26.36
C ILE A 139 -7.80 24.13 26.29
N GLU A 140 -8.45 25.21 26.70
CA GLU A 140 -7.86 26.54 26.75
C GLU A 140 -6.57 26.52 27.59
N SER A 141 -5.60 27.35 27.18
CA SER A 141 -4.26 27.43 27.79
C SER A 141 -3.36 26.21 27.59
N ARG A 142 -3.73 25.25 26.72
CA ARG A 142 -2.89 24.07 26.40
C ARG A 142 -2.35 24.04 24.97
N GLY A 143 -2.31 25.16 24.25
CA GLY A 143 -1.74 25.20 22.90
C GLY A 143 -2.40 24.25 21.91
N GLY A 144 -3.72 24.02 22.04
CA GLY A 144 -4.49 23.12 21.18
C GLY A 144 -4.48 21.64 21.61
N LYS A 145 -3.86 21.30 22.73
CA LYS A 145 -3.92 19.94 23.31
C LYS A 145 -5.26 19.66 23.97
N PHE A 146 -5.63 18.39 23.99
CA PHE A 146 -6.88 17.85 24.52
C PHE A 146 -6.65 17.30 25.94
N LEU A 147 -7.29 16.17 26.26
CA LEU A 147 -7.31 15.58 27.59
C LEU A 147 -6.06 14.74 27.89
N THR A 148 -5.71 14.68 29.18
CA THR A 148 -4.87 13.61 29.73
C THR A 148 -5.70 12.35 29.98
N LYS A 149 -5.03 11.24 30.30
CA LYS A 149 -5.72 10.00 30.72
C LYS A 149 -6.65 10.22 31.92
N ALA A 150 -6.17 10.88 32.98
CA ALA A 150 -6.95 11.09 34.20
C ALA A 150 -8.19 11.97 33.97
N GLU A 151 -8.12 12.91 33.03
CA GLU A 151 -9.26 13.72 32.62
C GLU A 151 -10.24 12.91 31.75
N MET A 152 -9.73 12.03 30.89
CA MET A 152 -10.53 11.09 30.11
C MET A 152 -11.33 10.14 31.01
N ASP A 153 -10.74 9.61 32.09
CA ASP A 153 -11.43 8.76 33.07
C ASP A 153 -12.64 9.48 33.66
N LYS A 154 -12.42 10.70 34.17
CA LYS A 154 -13.52 11.53 34.69
C LYS A 154 -14.56 11.83 33.61
N PHE A 155 -14.14 12.00 32.36
CA PHE A 155 -15.03 12.35 31.25
C PHE A 155 -15.98 11.20 30.96
N ILE A 156 -15.45 9.99 30.88
CA ILE A 156 -16.20 8.75 30.72
C ILE A 156 -17.20 8.58 31.87
N ASP A 157 -16.76 8.74 33.12
CA ASP A 157 -17.63 8.60 34.31
C ASP A 157 -18.81 9.60 34.31
N ASN A 158 -18.53 10.87 33.96
CA ASN A 158 -19.54 11.91 33.90
C ASN A 158 -20.50 11.69 32.71
N PHE A 159 -19.97 11.25 31.58
CA PHE A 159 -20.76 10.94 30.39
C PHE A 159 -21.73 9.78 30.67
N GLU A 160 -21.25 8.70 31.28
CA GLU A 160 -22.07 7.56 31.73
C GLU A 160 -23.17 8.00 32.70
N SER A 161 -22.80 8.80 33.69
CA SER A 161 -23.74 9.32 34.68
C SER A 161 -24.83 10.19 34.03
N TYR A 162 -24.47 10.99 33.03
CA TYR A 162 -25.42 11.81 32.26
C TYR A 162 -26.35 10.93 31.40
N VAL A 163 -25.80 9.94 30.69
CA VAL A 163 -26.59 9.00 29.87
C VAL A 163 -27.59 8.23 30.73
N GLU A 164 -27.17 7.70 31.88
CA GLU A 164 -28.06 6.98 32.80
C GLU A 164 -29.12 7.89 33.43
N GLY A 165 -28.75 9.11 33.79
CA GLY A 165 -29.71 10.12 34.26
C GLY A 165 -30.76 10.46 33.20
N ALA A 166 -30.34 10.61 31.94
CA ALA A 166 -31.24 10.88 30.82
C ALA A 166 -32.19 9.71 30.53
N ARG A 167 -31.70 8.46 30.58
CA ARG A 167 -32.53 7.25 30.46
C ARG A 167 -33.57 7.17 31.55
N HIS A 168 -33.18 7.47 32.79
CA HIS A 168 -34.07 7.49 33.93
C HIS A 168 -35.16 8.55 33.76
N PHE A 169 -34.78 9.80 33.44
CA PHE A 169 -35.70 10.90 33.21
C PHE A 169 -36.75 10.58 32.14
N HIS A 170 -36.35 9.92 31.05
CA HIS A 170 -37.25 9.52 29.97
C HIS A 170 -38.04 8.22 30.22
N GLY A 171 -37.84 7.55 31.36
CA GLY A 171 -38.49 6.27 31.68
C GLY A 171 -38.08 5.11 30.76
N VAL A 172 -36.87 5.17 30.17
CA VAL A 172 -36.34 4.15 29.23
C VAL A 172 -35.49 3.11 29.96
N GLN A 173 -35.23 3.30 31.25
CA GLN A 173 -34.33 2.44 32.02
C GLN A 173 -34.99 1.12 32.42
N SER A 174 -34.32 -0.01 32.16
CA SER A 174 -34.76 -1.35 32.55
C SER A 174 -34.29 -1.77 33.95
N VAL A 175 -33.27 -1.10 34.49
CA VAL A 175 -32.63 -1.45 35.77
C VAL A 175 -33.11 -0.52 36.88
N LEU A 176 -33.57 -1.11 38.00
CA LEU A 176 -33.92 -0.36 39.21
C LEU A 176 -32.66 0.00 39.99
N TRP A 177 -32.30 1.30 39.97
CA TRP A 177 -31.20 1.81 40.79
C TRP A 177 -31.67 2.28 42.18
N PRO A 178 -30.80 2.21 43.20
CA PRO A 178 -31.09 2.79 44.51
C PRO A 178 -31.39 4.31 44.42
N PRO A 179 -32.30 4.86 45.25
CA PRO A 179 -32.67 6.27 45.21
C PRO A 179 -31.49 7.25 45.29
N GLN A 180 -30.46 6.92 46.07
CA GLN A 180 -29.26 7.75 46.22
C GLN A 180 -28.47 7.86 44.91
N ARG A 181 -28.42 6.77 44.12
CA ARG A 181 -27.74 6.74 42.83
C ARG A 181 -28.52 7.52 41.77
N LEU A 182 -29.85 7.40 41.78
CA LEU A 182 -30.73 8.20 40.92
C LEU A 182 -30.60 9.69 41.19
N ALA A 183 -30.57 10.09 42.46
CA ALA A 183 -30.34 11.49 42.86
C ALA A 183 -28.99 12.01 42.33
N LYS A 184 -27.93 11.19 42.38
CA LYS A 184 -26.63 11.54 41.80
C LYS A 184 -26.71 11.75 40.29
N PHE A 185 -27.37 10.86 39.55
CA PHE A 185 -27.53 10.99 38.10
C PHE A 185 -28.35 12.23 37.72
N ALA A 186 -29.45 12.49 38.43
CA ALA A 186 -30.26 13.69 38.21
C ALA A 186 -29.47 14.98 38.47
N ALA A 187 -28.63 15.01 39.51
CA ALA A 187 -27.75 16.14 39.79
C ALA A 187 -26.73 16.37 38.67
N VAL A 188 -26.12 15.31 38.12
CA VAL A 188 -25.21 15.41 36.98
C VAL A 188 -25.92 15.95 35.74
N VAL A 189 -27.11 15.43 35.40
CA VAL A 189 -27.89 15.94 34.25
C VAL A 189 -28.15 17.44 34.38
N LYS A 190 -28.67 17.86 35.54
CA LYS A 190 -28.97 19.27 35.81
C LYS A 190 -27.74 20.16 35.68
N GLU A 191 -26.60 19.75 36.23
CA GLU A 191 -25.40 20.57 36.23
C GLU A 191 -24.71 20.62 34.85
N VAL A 192 -24.73 19.52 34.10
CA VAL A 192 -24.24 19.48 32.71
C VAL A 192 -25.12 20.35 31.81
N ASP A 193 -26.44 20.29 31.93
CA ASP A 193 -27.34 21.09 31.10
C ASP A 193 -27.36 22.57 31.47
N ARG A 194 -26.92 22.93 32.69
CA ARG A 194 -26.66 24.32 33.07
C ARG A 194 -25.50 24.92 32.26
N GLN A 195 -24.57 24.09 31.78
CA GLN A 195 -23.45 24.58 30.99
C GLN A 195 -23.94 25.12 29.64
N PHE A 196 -23.52 26.34 29.32
CA PHE A 196 -23.82 27.07 28.09
C PHE A 196 -25.30 27.31 27.78
N SER A 197 -26.27 26.82 28.57
CA SER A 197 -27.70 27.01 28.28
C SER A 197 -28.23 28.40 28.63
N GLY A 198 -27.53 29.13 29.50
CA GLY A 198 -28.06 30.34 30.14
C GLY A 198 -29.22 30.07 31.10
N LEU A 199 -29.67 28.81 31.22
CA LEU A 199 -30.77 28.40 32.08
C LEU A 199 -30.25 28.12 33.48
N LYS A 200 -30.90 28.69 34.50
CA LYS A 200 -30.60 28.37 35.91
C LYS A 200 -31.09 26.99 36.32
N ASP A 201 -32.22 26.55 35.74
CA ASP A 201 -32.84 25.26 36.04
C ASP A 201 -33.34 24.60 34.75
N PRO A 202 -32.51 23.79 34.08
CA PRO A 202 -32.90 23.12 32.85
C PRO A 202 -34.03 22.10 33.12
N PRO A 203 -35.03 21.99 32.23
CA PRO A 203 -36.23 21.18 32.46
C PRO A 203 -35.99 19.67 32.37
N GLY A 204 -34.81 19.23 31.91
CA GLY A 204 -34.47 17.83 31.66
C GLY A 204 -33.27 17.72 30.72
N PRO A 205 -32.84 16.48 30.40
CA PRO A 205 -31.65 16.17 29.58
C PRO A 205 -31.76 16.75 28.17
N ARG A 206 -31.15 17.91 27.93
CA ARG A 206 -31.27 18.70 26.69
C ARG A 206 -30.78 17.97 25.44
N PHE A 207 -29.78 17.11 25.61
CA PHE A 207 -29.10 16.44 24.49
C PHE A 207 -29.77 15.12 24.05
N PHE A 208 -30.80 14.68 24.76
CA PHE A 208 -31.55 13.46 24.45
C PHE A 208 -33.01 13.77 24.18
N SER A 209 -33.56 13.24 23.09
CA SER A 209 -35.02 13.20 22.88
C SER A 209 -35.56 11.82 23.22
N ARG A 210 -36.80 11.77 23.73
CA ARG A 210 -37.50 10.51 24.03
C ARG A 210 -37.54 9.62 22.78
N GLY A 211 -37.03 8.40 22.89
CA GLY A 211 -37.00 7.41 21.80
C GLY A 211 -35.86 7.54 20.79
N SER A 212 -34.94 8.50 20.96
CA SER A 212 -33.84 8.73 20.01
C SER A 212 -32.45 8.38 20.56
N GLY A 213 -31.58 7.90 19.68
CA GLY A 213 -30.15 8.24 19.63
C GLY A 213 -29.17 7.61 20.63
N TYR A 214 -29.59 6.94 21.70
CA TYR A 214 -28.66 6.43 22.73
C TYR A 214 -27.53 5.53 22.19
N SER A 215 -27.75 4.84 21.06
CA SER A 215 -26.73 4.01 20.40
C SER A 215 -25.50 4.81 20.02
N ALA A 216 -25.65 5.96 19.34
CA ALA A 216 -24.53 6.80 18.93
C ALA A 216 -23.71 7.30 20.13
N TYR A 217 -24.37 7.64 21.23
CA TYR A 217 -23.71 8.06 22.48
C TYR A 217 -22.95 6.91 23.14
N ASN A 218 -23.52 5.70 23.20
CA ASN A 218 -22.83 4.53 23.72
C ASN A 218 -21.61 4.18 22.85
N ILE A 219 -21.77 4.20 21.52
CA ILE A 219 -20.68 3.92 20.58
C ILE A 219 -19.55 4.95 20.74
N PHE A 220 -19.90 6.24 20.88
CA PHE A 220 -18.92 7.29 21.16
C PHE A 220 -18.21 7.04 22.50
N LEU A 221 -18.96 6.69 23.54
CA LEU A 221 -18.41 6.38 24.86
C LEU A 221 -17.43 5.20 24.80
N ASP A 222 -17.77 4.13 24.06
CA ASP A 222 -16.88 2.99 23.84
C ASP A 222 -15.60 3.41 23.13
N SER A 223 -15.69 4.27 22.11
CA SER A 223 -14.50 4.81 21.44
C SER A 223 -13.63 5.66 22.38
N MET A 224 -14.23 6.42 23.31
CA MET A 224 -13.50 7.17 24.32
C MET A 224 -12.82 6.24 25.35
N ARG A 225 -13.45 5.11 25.69
CA ARG A 225 -12.82 4.05 26.51
C ARG A 225 -11.64 3.42 25.78
N ASP A 226 -11.75 3.15 24.47
CA ASP A 226 -10.64 2.64 23.67
C ASP A 226 -9.45 3.62 23.67
N ARG A 227 -9.73 4.91 23.50
CA ARG A 227 -8.72 5.97 23.60
C ARG A 227 -8.07 6.02 24.98
N ARG A 228 -8.85 5.93 26.05
CA ARG A 228 -8.34 5.86 27.43
C ARG A 228 -7.44 4.65 27.62
N ASN A 229 -7.86 3.48 27.14
CA ASN A 229 -7.09 2.24 27.23
C ASN A 229 -5.77 2.33 26.44
N ALA A 230 -5.78 2.99 25.28
CA ALA A 230 -4.57 3.26 24.52
C ALA A 230 -3.62 4.21 25.30
N LEU A 231 -4.15 5.28 25.90
CA LEU A 231 -3.37 6.17 26.76
C LEU A 231 -2.78 5.44 27.97
N GLU A 232 -3.54 4.58 28.65
CA GLU A 232 -3.05 3.75 29.77
C GLU A 232 -1.83 2.91 29.37
N ARG A 233 -1.87 2.28 28.19
CA ARG A 233 -0.77 1.44 27.70
C ARG A 233 0.46 2.25 27.31
N LEU A 234 0.26 3.42 26.70
CA LEU A 234 1.33 4.24 26.13
C LEU A 234 1.94 5.20 27.16
N ASP A 235 1.14 5.69 28.11
CA ASP A 235 1.54 6.55 29.23
C ASP A 235 0.83 6.12 30.52
N PRO A 236 1.38 5.14 31.25
CA PRO A 236 0.82 4.68 32.53
C PRO A 236 0.77 5.78 33.60
N THR A 237 1.60 6.83 33.48
CA THR A 237 1.58 7.95 34.43
C THR A 237 0.34 8.84 34.25
N GLY A 238 -0.25 8.81 33.04
CA GLY A 238 -1.42 9.61 32.67
C GLY A 238 -1.17 11.11 32.67
N SER A 239 0.08 11.54 32.50
CA SER A 239 0.50 12.94 32.57
C SER A 239 0.51 13.63 31.21
N VAL A 240 0.62 12.86 30.12
CA VAL A 240 0.69 13.43 28.77
C VAL A 240 -0.69 13.91 28.33
N GLN A 241 -0.72 15.13 27.79
CA GLN A 241 -1.89 15.72 27.15
C GLN A 241 -1.93 15.27 25.68
N SER A 242 -2.99 14.56 25.30
CA SER A 242 -3.18 14.13 23.91
C SER A 242 -3.30 15.35 22.99
N ILE A 243 -2.63 15.33 21.83
CA ILE A 243 -2.87 16.34 20.77
C ILE A 243 -3.98 15.89 19.82
N GLN A 244 -4.28 14.59 19.82
CA GLN A 244 -5.41 14.02 19.09
C GLN A 244 -6.72 14.28 19.85
N SER A 245 -7.75 14.76 19.15
CA SER A 245 -9.10 14.99 19.68
C SER A 245 -10.16 14.28 18.83
N PRO A 246 -11.39 14.10 19.34
CA PRO A 246 -12.54 13.84 18.47
C PRO A 246 -12.68 14.92 17.40
N LEU A 247 -13.12 14.52 16.20
CA LEU A 247 -13.38 15.43 15.07
C LEU A 247 -14.85 15.42 14.68
N TYR A 248 -15.34 16.56 14.22
CA TYR A 248 -16.60 16.70 13.50
C TYR A 248 -16.32 17.22 12.10
N VAL A 249 -17.08 16.72 11.14
CA VAL A 249 -17.10 17.23 9.77
C VAL A 249 -18.50 17.72 9.47
N GLY A 250 -18.60 18.88 8.84
CA GLY A 250 -19.87 19.37 8.33
C GLY A 250 -19.67 20.13 7.03
N CYS A 251 -20.76 20.26 6.28
CA CYS A 251 -20.81 21.13 5.12
C CYS A 251 -21.80 22.30 5.33
N SER A 252 -21.65 23.35 4.53
CA SER A 252 -22.59 24.48 4.51
C SER A 252 -22.51 25.20 3.17
N ASN A 253 -23.63 25.80 2.75
CA ASN A 253 -23.65 26.77 1.67
C ASN A 253 -23.01 28.12 2.09
N GLU A 254 -22.94 28.37 3.40
CA GLU A 254 -22.39 29.58 4.02
C GLU A 254 -21.53 29.15 5.23
N LEU A 255 -20.24 28.91 4.98
CA LEU A 255 -19.31 28.44 6.02
C LEU A 255 -19.18 29.42 7.17
N GLU A 256 -19.03 30.72 6.90
CA GLU A 256 -18.83 31.75 7.93
C GLU A 256 -19.93 31.74 9.00
N THR A 257 -21.20 31.82 8.58
CA THR A 257 -22.36 31.78 9.47
C THR A 257 -22.42 30.46 10.24
N ARG A 258 -22.20 29.33 9.57
CA ARG A 258 -22.31 28.01 10.20
C ARG A 258 -21.20 27.76 11.23
N ILE A 259 -19.98 28.20 10.95
CA ILE A 259 -18.83 28.04 11.84
C ILE A 259 -18.99 28.88 13.10
N ALA A 260 -19.52 30.11 12.99
CA ALA A 260 -19.79 30.96 14.14
C ALA A 260 -20.74 30.30 15.16
N ALA A 261 -21.68 29.48 14.70
CA ALA A 261 -22.62 28.78 15.58
C ALA A 261 -21.96 27.71 16.49
N TYR A 262 -20.74 27.27 16.20
CA TYR A 262 -20.01 26.33 17.05
C TYR A 262 -19.21 27.01 18.17
N ASP A 263 -19.01 28.33 18.11
CA ASP A 263 -18.29 29.05 19.16
C ASP A 263 -19.18 29.24 20.39
N PRO A 264 -18.81 28.69 21.56
CA PRO A 264 -19.58 28.85 22.79
C PRO A 264 -19.77 30.32 23.22
N LYS A 265 -18.88 31.23 22.79
CA LYS A 265 -18.96 32.66 23.14
C LYS A 265 -20.01 33.43 22.34
N HIS A 266 -20.35 32.94 21.16
CA HIS A 266 -21.25 33.62 20.22
C HIS A 266 -22.60 32.92 20.10
N ASN A 267 -22.81 31.85 20.87
CA ASN A 267 -24.01 31.04 20.81
C ASN A 267 -24.95 31.34 21.99
N ASP A 268 -25.71 32.43 21.88
CA ASP A 268 -26.74 32.82 22.84
C ASP A 268 -27.84 31.76 23.02
N SER A 269 -27.97 30.84 22.06
CA SER A 269 -28.95 29.75 22.08
C SER A 269 -28.48 28.49 22.82
N GLY A 270 -27.27 28.50 23.39
CA GLY A 270 -26.72 27.37 24.14
C GLY A 270 -26.63 26.08 23.32
N PHE A 271 -26.01 26.18 22.15
CA PHE A 271 -25.83 25.08 21.19
C PHE A 271 -27.10 24.57 20.50
N GLY A 272 -28.18 25.36 20.45
CA GLY A 272 -29.46 24.93 19.87
C GLY A 272 -29.41 24.41 18.42
N SER A 273 -28.42 24.83 17.62
CA SER A 273 -28.22 24.37 16.23
C SER A 273 -27.00 23.46 16.03
N ALA A 274 -26.28 23.12 17.10
CA ALA A 274 -25.08 22.31 17.03
C ALA A 274 -25.42 20.81 17.10
N ASN A 275 -24.45 19.96 16.76
CA ASN A 275 -24.60 18.53 16.96
C ASN A 275 -24.69 18.21 18.47
N ASN A 276 -25.69 17.43 18.89
CA ASN A 276 -25.94 17.16 20.31
C ASN A 276 -24.78 16.43 21.01
N LEU A 277 -24.10 15.50 20.33
CA LEU A 277 -22.97 14.76 20.89
C LEU A 277 -21.77 15.68 21.15
N TYR A 278 -21.50 16.58 20.21
CA TYR A 278 -20.52 17.66 20.38
C TYR A 278 -20.91 18.60 21.55
N ALA A 279 -22.15 19.09 21.57
CA ALA A 279 -22.61 20.03 22.59
C ALA A 279 -22.62 19.42 24.01
N LEU A 280 -22.99 18.15 24.13
CA LEU A 280 -22.86 17.37 25.37
C LEU A 280 -21.40 17.25 25.79
N THR A 281 -20.49 16.95 24.86
CA THR A 281 -19.05 16.84 25.15
C THR A 281 -18.50 18.16 25.71
N MET A 282 -18.81 19.29 25.07
CA MET A 282 -18.42 20.62 25.56
C MET A 282 -18.95 20.90 26.99
N SER A 283 -20.22 20.54 27.23
CA SER A 283 -20.88 20.73 28.53
C SER A 283 -20.25 19.86 29.62
N LEU A 284 -19.93 18.60 29.32
CA LEU A 284 -19.26 17.69 30.25
C LEU A 284 -17.84 18.15 30.60
N LEU A 285 -17.08 18.63 29.62
CA LEU A 285 -15.74 19.20 29.86
C LEU A 285 -15.83 20.43 30.78
N SER A 286 -16.83 21.28 30.56
CA SER A 286 -17.04 22.46 31.39
C SER A 286 -17.49 22.11 32.81
N TYR A 287 -18.36 21.09 32.94
CA TYR A 287 -18.75 20.55 34.24
C TYR A 287 -17.56 20.01 35.05
N GLN A 288 -16.52 19.50 34.39
CA GLN A 288 -15.27 19.08 35.04
C GLN A 288 -14.36 20.22 35.48
N GLY A 289 -14.72 21.48 35.17
CA GLY A 289 -13.89 22.66 35.41
C GLY A 289 -12.82 22.89 34.34
N LEU A 290 -12.92 22.23 33.18
CA LEU A 290 -12.07 22.54 32.03
C LEU A 290 -12.73 23.63 31.17
N VAL A 291 -11.94 24.37 30.40
CA VAL A 291 -12.47 25.38 29.47
C VAL A 291 -12.26 24.89 28.04
N PRO A 292 -13.25 24.22 27.43
CA PRO A 292 -13.09 23.66 26.10
C PRO A 292 -13.11 24.75 25.03
N LYS A 293 -12.28 24.59 24.00
CA LYS A 293 -12.16 25.50 22.85
C LYS A 293 -12.29 24.73 21.55
N VAL A 294 -12.99 25.33 20.59
CA VAL A 294 -13.25 24.73 19.28
C VAL A 294 -12.32 25.35 18.24
N HIS A 295 -11.77 24.49 17.39
CA HIS A 295 -10.84 24.87 16.33
C HIS A 295 -11.40 24.41 15.00
N VAL A 296 -11.77 25.34 14.14
CA VAL A 296 -12.47 25.05 12.88
C VAL A 296 -11.63 25.45 11.68
N VAL A 297 -11.44 24.50 10.77
CA VAL A 297 -10.69 24.65 9.52
C VAL A 297 -11.61 24.33 8.34
N ALA A 298 -11.70 25.22 7.35
CA ALA A 298 -12.35 24.91 6.09
C ALA A 298 -11.43 24.03 5.25
N ALA A 299 -11.82 22.77 5.06
CA ALA A 299 -10.98 21.75 4.44
C ALA A 299 -11.08 21.78 2.91
N ILE A 300 -12.28 22.01 2.37
CA ILE A 300 -12.57 22.07 0.93
C ILE A 300 -13.56 23.20 0.65
N ARG A 301 -13.39 23.85 -0.50
CA ARG A 301 -14.38 24.74 -1.13
C ARG A 301 -15.11 23.98 -2.23
N ALA A 302 -16.44 24.07 -2.27
CA ALA A 302 -17.17 23.54 -3.40
C ALA A 302 -16.93 24.46 -4.61
N ILE A 303 -16.48 23.86 -5.72
CA ILE A 303 -16.21 24.59 -6.97
C ILE A 303 -17.27 24.35 -8.04
N GLU A 304 -18.13 23.36 -7.84
CA GLU A 304 -19.23 23.03 -8.75
C GLU A 304 -20.49 22.61 -7.99
N GLN A 305 -21.64 22.70 -8.65
CA GLN A 305 -22.91 22.26 -8.10
C GLN A 305 -22.93 20.74 -7.92
N GLY A 306 -23.52 20.25 -6.82
CA GLY A 306 -23.66 18.82 -6.57
C GLY A 306 -22.40 18.11 -6.06
N THR A 307 -21.35 18.83 -5.64
CA THR A 307 -20.16 18.21 -5.02
C THR A 307 -20.09 18.32 -3.51
N LEU A 308 -20.94 19.15 -2.91
CA LEU A 308 -20.81 19.51 -1.50
C LEU A 308 -21.06 18.31 -0.58
N ASP A 309 -21.99 17.46 -0.96
CA ASP A 309 -22.33 16.18 -0.31
C ASP A 309 -21.16 15.17 -0.40
N SER A 310 -20.64 14.98 -1.61
CA SER A 310 -19.53 14.07 -1.91
C SER A 310 -18.25 14.51 -1.20
N ALA A 311 -18.01 15.82 -1.14
CA ALA A 311 -16.90 16.40 -0.39
C ALA A 311 -17.08 16.18 1.12
N GLU A 312 -18.30 16.30 1.66
CA GLU A 312 -18.57 16.03 3.07
C GLU A 312 -18.29 14.56 3.41
N ILE A 313 -18.77 13.63 2.57
CA ILE A 313 -18.54 12.19 2.72
C ILE A 313 -17.04 11.87 2.73
N LEU A 314 -16.29 12.39 1.75
CA LEU A 314 -14.85 12.21 1.64
C LEU A 314 -14.13 12.68 2.92
N ILE A 315 -14.43 13.90 3.35
CA ILE A 315 -13.77 14.52 4.50
C ILE A 315 -14.18 13.83 5.81
N ALA A 316 -15.43 13.43 5.97
CA ALA A 316 -15.92 12.68 7.13
C ALA A 316 -15.23 11.31 7.27
N GLY A 317 -15.06 10.61 6.14
CA GLY A 317 -14.31 9.36 6.08
C GLY A 317 -12.84 9.55 6.48
N LEU A 318 -12.15 10.49 5.84
CA LEU A 318 -10.72 10.77 6.09
C LEU A 318 -10.45 11.24 7.53
N ALA A 319 -11.31 12.12 8.06
CA ALA A 319 -11.23 12.59 9.43
C ALA A 319 -11.67 11.52 10.45
N ARG A 320 -12.30 10.44 9.98
CA ARG A 320 -12.97 9.41 10.79
C ARG A 320 -13.87 10.06 11.84
N SER A 321 -14.76 10.94 11.37
CA SER A 321 -15.55 11.81 12.24
C SER A 321 -16.80 11.16 12.81
N TYR A 322 -17.06 9.88 12.55
CA TYR A 322 -18.19 9.12 13.11
C TYR A 322 -17.92 8.64 14.55
N PRO A 323 -18.95 8.50 15.42
CA PRO A 323 -18.84 8.05 16.80
C PRO A 323 -17.97 6.82 17.04
N ARG A 324 -18.08 5.80 16.18
CA ARG A 324 -17.31 4.56 16.30
C ARG A 324 -15.80 4.77 16.23
N PHE A 325 -15.37 5.81 15.53
CA PHE A 325 -13.97 6.18 15.41
C PHE A 325 -13.58 7.35 16.33
N GLY A 326 -14.47 7.68 17.26
CA GLY A 326 -14.28 8.71 18.26
C GLY A 326 -14.52 10.11 17.73
N GLY A 327 -15.36 10.27 16.70
CA GLY A 327 -15.81 11.57 16.19
C GLY A 327 -17.27 11.91 16.56
N PHE A 328 -17.77 13.04 16.08
CA PHE A 328 -19.07 13.60 16.46
C PHE A 328 -20.22 13.44 15.44
N ASN A 329 -19.98 12.98 14.21
CA ASN A 329 -20.99 12.81 13.17
C ASN A 329 -21.95 11.65 13.49
N ALA A 330 -23.02 11.95 14.24
CA ALA A 330 -24.02 10.95 14.62
C ALA A 330 -24.93 10.49 13.46
N CYS A 331 -24.90 11.20 12.34
CA CYS A 331 -25.64 10.88 11.12
C CYS A 331 -24.67 10.75 9.95
N GLU A 332 -25.08 10.03 8.92
CA GLU A 332 -24.34 9.91 7.66
C GLU A 332 -24.09 11.29 7.03
N ALA A 333 -22.87 11.48 6.51
CA ALA A 333 -22.52 12.65 5.72
C ALA A 333 -23.20 12.63 4.34
N GLY A 334 -23.32 13.79 3.70
CA GLY A 334 -23.85 13.92 2.34
C GLY A 334 -25.33 14.27 2.25
N ILE A 335 -26.02 14.42 3.38
CA ILE A 335 -27.43 14.84 3.41
C ILE A 335 -27.50 16.36 3.51
N ILE A 336 -27.42 17.07 2.37
CA ILE A 336 -27.57 18.52 2.32
C ILE A 336 -28.60 18.99 1.29
N ASN A 337 -29.43 19.94 1.70
CA ASN A 337 -30.21 20.77 0.78
C ASN A 337 -29.28 21.84 0.20
N GLN A 338 -28.60 21.52 -0.90
CA GLN A 338 -27.70 22.47 -1.55
C GLN A 338 -28.50 23.63 -2.12
N LYS A 339 -28.09 24.87 -1.84
CA LYS A 339 -28.68 26.04 -2.48
C LYS A 339 -28.33 26.00 -3.97
N SER A 340 -29.29 26.35 -4.82
CA SER A 340 -29.00 26.56 -6.23
C SER A 340 -28.24 27.88 -6.38
N PHE A 341 -27.09 27.83 -7.04
CA PHE A 341 -26.30 29.00 -7.42
C PHE A 341 -26.21 29.04 -8.94
N ASP A 342 -26.04 30.23 -9.52
CA ASP A 342 -25.86 30.37 -10.96
C ASP A 342 -24.46 29.92 -11.43
N GLU A 343 -24.31 29.74 -12.74
CA GLU A 343 -23.06 29.26 -13.35
C GLU A 343 -21.90 30.23 -13.16
N ASN A 344 -22.18 31.54 -13.12
CA ASN A 344 -21.18 32.58 -12.88
C ASN A 344 -20.60 32.47 -11.47
N PHE A 345 -21.42 32.15 -10.47
CA PHE A 345 -20.98 31.91 -9.11
C PHE A 345 -19.96 30.76 -9.05
N TRP A 346 -20.27 29.62 -9.66
CA TRP A 346 -19.38 28.46 -9.68
C TRP A 346 -18.09 28.73 -10.46
N THR A 347 -18.20 29.40 -11.60
CA THR A 347 -17.01 29.82 -12.37
C THR A 347 -16.10 30.71 -11.52
N ASN A 348 -16.67 31.68 -10.79
CA ASN A 348 -15.91 32.53 -9.88
C ASN A 348 -15.31 31.76 -8.70
N GLN A 349 -16.01 30.75 -8.17
CA GLN A 349 -15.45 29.87 -7.13
C GLN A 349 -14.27 29.04 -7.67
N GLY A 350 -14.40 28.45 -8.86
CA GLY A 350 -13.32 27.71 -9.52
C GLY A 350 -12.09 28.58 -9.77
N ILE A 351 -12.30 29.80 -10.29
CA ILE A 351 -11.22 30.79 -10.47
C ILE A 351 -10.58 31.13 -9.12
N TYR A 352 -11.38 31.41 -8.09
CA TYR A 352 -10.88 31.73 -6.76
C TYR A 352 -10.00 30.59 -6.23
N VAL A 353 -10.48 29.35 -6.24
CA VAL A 353 -9.72 28.20 -5.75
C VAL A 353 -8.43 28.01 -6.54
N THR A 354 -8.49 28.16 -7.86
CA THR A 354 -7.30 28.01 -8.73
C THR A 354 -6.26 29.11 -8.48
N LEU A 355 -6.68 30.36 -8.35
CA LEU A 355 -5.77 31.51 -8.21
C LEU A 355 -5.24 31.68 -6.78
N THR A 356 -6.04 31.37 -5.77
CA THR A 356 -5.67 31.64 -4.37
C THR A 356 -4.98 30.47 -3.70
N MET A 357 -5.05 29.26 -4.27
CA MET A 357 -4.51 28.05 -3.66
C MET A 357 -3.52 27.32 -4.58
N PRO A 358 -2.24 27.74 -4.60
CA PRO A 358 -1.20 27.11 -5.41
C PRO A 358 -1.05 25.61 -5.18
N PHE A 359 -1.43 25.10 -4.00
CA PHE A 359 -1.30 23.68 -3.68
C PHE A 359 -2.23 22.79 -4.52
N SER A 360 -3.38 23.28 -5.00
CA SER A 360 -4.33 22.44 -5.75
C SER A 360 -3.74 22.06 -7.12
N MET A 361 -3.20 23.04 -7.85
CA MET A 361 -2.47 22.80 -9.10
C MET A 361 -1.22 21.95 -8.88
N TYR A 362 -0.50 22.17 -7.79
CA TYR A 362 0.67 21.35 -7.44
C TYR A 362 0.28 19.90 -7.14
N ASN A 363 -0.83 19.66 -6.42
CA ASN A 363 -1.35 18.31 -6.18
C ASN A 363 -1.74 17.62 -7.51
N VAL A 364 -2.37 18.35 -8.44
CA VAL A 364 -2.71 17.84 -9.78
C VAL A 364 -1.43 17.45 -10.53
N GLU A 365 -0.42 18.30 -10.54
CA GLU A 365 0.87 18.03 -11.20
C GLU A 365 1.56 16.79 -10.60
N LEU A 366 1.64 16.69 -9.27
CA LEU A 366 2.21 15.53 -8.59
C LEU A 366 1.44 14.24 -8.90
N CYS A 367 0.11 14.32 -8.99
CA CYS A 367 -0.73 13.17 -9.32
C CYS A 367 -0.58 12.77 -10.79
N ASN A 368 -0.50 13.72 -11.72
CA ASN A 368 -0.25 13.45 -13.13
C ASN A 368 1.13 12.79 -13.34
N ASN A 369 2.17 13.29 -12.66
CA ASN A 369 3.50 12.71 -12.72
C ASN A 369 3.54 11.28 -12.15
N ALA A 370 2.83 11.02 -11.04
CA ALA A 370 2.72 9.69 -10.47
C ALA A 370 1.93 8.73 -11.38
N ALA A 371 0.85 9.20 -11.99
CA ALA A 371 0.05 8.41 -12.93
C ALA A 371 0.86 8.06 -14.19
N GLN A 372 1.62 9.02 -14.74
CA GLN A 372 2.50 8.78 -15.87
C GLN A 372 3.57 7.74 -15.54
N LEU A 373 4.21 7.84 -14.37
CA LEU A 373 5.20 6.86 -13.93
C LEU A 373 4.62 5.44 -13.83
N ILE A 374 3.38 5.30 -13.36
CA ILE A 374 2.70 4.00 -13.29
C ILE A 374 2.43 3.45 -14.69
N ASN A 375 1.94 4.28 -15.61
CA ASN A 375 1.73 3.87 -17.00
C ASN A 375 3.04 3.44 -17.67
N ASP A 376 4.15 4.13 -17.38
CA ASP A 376 5.47 3.79 -17.90
C ASP A 376 5.95 2.43 -17.32
N ILE A 377 5.70 2.17 -16.04
CA ILE A 377 6.00 0.88 -15.38
C ILE A 377 5.15 -0.24 -15.98
N ASP A 378 3.85 -0.02 -16.18
CA ASP A 378 2.95 -1.03 -16.77
C ASP A 378 3.36 -1.37 -18.20
N THR A 379 3.75 -0.36 -19.00
CA THR A 379 4.29 -0.55 -20.35
C THR A 379 5.60 -1.36 -20.33
N ALA A 380 6.48 -1.08 -19.36
CA ALA A 380 7.73 -1.83 -19.19
C ALA A 380 7.45 -3.29 -18.76
N LEU A 381 6.48 -3.51 -17.87
CA LEU A 381 6.07 -4.85 -17.44
C LEU A 381 5.49 -5.67 -18.59
N GLU A 382 4.65 -5.07 -19.43
CA GLU A 382 4.14 -5.72 -20.64
C GLU A 382 5.28 -6.10 -21.60
N THR A 383 6.25 -5.20 -21.77
CA THR A 383 7.45 -5.47 -22.59
C THR A 383 8.25 -6.66 -22.05
N VAL A 384 8.47 -6.73 -20.73
CA VAL A 384 9.17 -7.85 -20.07
C VAL A 384 8.38 -9.15 -20.21
N GLN A 385 7.05 -9.12 -20.07
CA GLN A 385 6.20 -10.28 -20.24
C GLN A 385 6.26 -10.82 -21.68
N ASN A 386 6.21 -9.94 -22.68
CA ASN A 386 6.33 -10.30 -24.09
C ASN A 386 7.70 -10.91 -24.40
N ALA A 387 8.78 -10.32 -23.89
CA ALA A 387 10.13 -10.88 -24.03
C ALA A 387 10.25 -12.26 -23.36
N SER A 388 9.67 -12.45 -22.18
CA SER A 388 9.65 -13.74 -21.49
C SER A 388 8.90 -14.81 -22.29
N GLN A 389 7.77 -14.47 -22.92
CA GLN A 389 7.03 -15.39 -23.78
C GLN A 389 7.84 -15.78 -25.03
N GLU A 390 8.54 -14.82 -25.65
CA GLU A 390 9.41 -15.10 -26.80
C GLU A 390 10.60 -15.98 -26.43
N ILE A 391 11.24 -15.76 -25.27
CA ILE A 391 12.29 -16.64 -24.76
C ILE A 391 11.75 -18.06 -24.55
N GLN A 392 10.58 -18.22 -23.94
CA GLN A 392 9.95 -19.54 -23.77
C GLN A 392 9.68 -20.23 -25.12
N ARG A 393 9.26 -19.47 -26.13
CA ARG A 393 9.05 -19.98 -27.49
C ARG A 393 10.37 -20.43 -28.13
N LEU A 394 11.43 -19.64 -28.00
CA LEU A 394 12.76 -19.97 -28.50
C LEU A 394 13.36 -21.18 -27.78
N MET A 395 13.22 -21.27 -26.46
CA MET A 395 13.65 -22.44 -25.68
C MET A 395 12.94 -23.71 -26.15
N SER A 396 11.62 -23.64 -26.39
CA SER A 396 10.87 -24.79 -26.91
C SER A 396 11.38 -25.23 -28.28
N LYS A 397 11.75 -24.28 -29.15
CA LYS A 397 12.34 -24.59 -30.46
C LYS A 397 13.73 -25.22 -30.33
N VAL A 398 14.58 -24.70 -29.43
CA VAL A 398 15.90 -25.30 -29.17
C VAL A 398 15.74 -26.73 -28.65
N ASP A 399 14.76 -26.98 -27.77
CA ASP A 399 14.48 -28.33 -27.28
C ASP A 399 14.02 -29.28 -28.41
N GLU A 400 13.25 -28.78 -29.38
CA GLU A 400 12.89 -29.53 -30.59
C GLU A 400 14.12 -29.82 -31.46
N ASP A 401 14.93 -28.80 -31.78
CA ASP A 401 16.15 -28.93 -32.57
C ASP A 401 17.16 -29.90 -31.91
N VAL A 402 17.29 -29.86 -30.57
CA VAL A 402 18.13 -30.79 -29.80
C VAL A 402 17.60 -32.22 -29.92
N LYS A 403 16.28 -32.44 -29.85
CA LYS A 403 15.70 -33.78 -30.04
C LYS A 403 15.96 -34.32 -31.45
N GLU A 404 15.83 -33.47 -32.47
CA GLU A 404 16.12 -33.85 -33.86
C GLU A 404 17.60 -34.24 -34.04
N LEU A 405 18.52 -33.44 -33.50
CA LEU A 405 19.96 -33.72 -33.54
C LEU A 405 20.32 -35.02 -32.81
N VAL A 406 19.71 -35.26 -31.65
CA VAL A 406 19.91 -36.53 -30.92
C VAL A 406 19.41 -37.71 -31.76
N SER A 407 18.24 -37.60 -32.39
CA SER A 407 17.72 -38.66 -33.29
C SER A 407 18.67 -38.92 -34.46
N ALA A 408 19.10 -37.87 -35.18
CA ALA A 408 20.03 -38.00 -36.29
C ALA A 408 21.39 -38.60 -35.86
N GLY A 409 21.88 -38.22 -34.67
CA GLY A 409 23.07 -38.80 -34.07
C GLY A 409 22.93 -40.30 -33.82
N THR A 410 21.77 -40.75 -33.32
CA THR A 410 21.50 -42.19 -33.12
C THR A 410 21.43 -42.97 -34.43
N GLU A 411 20.85 -42.39 -35.49
CA GLU A 411 20.81 -43.01 -36.83
C GLU A 411 22.20 -43.14 -37.44
N LEU A 412 23.02 -42.08 -37.36
CA LEU A 412 24.39 -42.10 -37.86
C LEU A 412 25.25 -43.13 -37.11
N GLN A 413 25.08 -43.22 -35.79
CA GLN A 413 25.78 -44.22 -34.98
C GLN A 413 25.37 -45.65 -35.40
N ALA A 414 24.09 -45.90 -35.68
CA ALA A 414 23.63 -47.20 -36.17
C ALA A 414 24.22 -47.53 -37.55
N ALA A 415 24.26 -46.56 -38.48
CA ALA A 415 24.85 -46.73 -39.80
C ALA A 415 26.37 -46.98 -39.74
N LEU A 416 27.08 -46.32 -38.81
CA LEU A 416 28.51 -46.55 -38.58
C LEU A 416 28.76 -48.00 -38.11
N VAL A 417 27.99 -48.48 -37.13
CA VAL A 417 28.08 -49.87 -36.63
C VAL A 417 27.79 -50.87 -37.76
N GLU A 418 26.82 -50.60 -38.62
CA GLU A 418 26.55 -51.44 -39.80
C GLU A 418 27.71 -51.44 -40.80
N ALA A 419 28.26 -50.26 -41.13
CA ALA A 419 29.39 -50.13 -42.03
C ALA A 419 30.64 -50.83 -41.50
N GLU A 420 30.94 -50.70 -40.20
CA GLU A 420 32.02 -51.42 -39.52
C GLU A 420 31.82 -52.94 -39.60
N ALA A 421 30.60 -53.43 -39.41
CA ALA A 421 30.28 -54.85 -39.55
C ALA A 421 30.48 -55.35 -41.00
N VAL A 422 30.09 -54.56 -42.01
CA VAL A 422 30.31 -54.87 -43.43
C VAL A 422 31.81 -54.88 -43.76
N ALA A 423 32.56 -53.87 -43.32
CA ALA A 423 34.00 -53.76 -43.53
C ALA A 423 34.73 -54.96 -42.89
N THR A 424 34.37 -55.31 -41.65
CA THR A 424 34.93 -56.46 -40.93
C THR A 424 34.68 -57.76 -41.70
N LYS A 425 33.46 -57.97 -42.22
CA LYS A 425 33.14 -59.13 -43.08
C LYS A 425 33.98 -59.14 -44.37
N ARG A 426 34.19 -57.98 -45.01
CA ARG A 426 34.98 -57.88 -46.24
C ARG A 426 36.46 -58.17 -46.00
N VAL A 427 37.03 -57.63 -44.92
CA VAL A 427 38.41 -57.93 -44.49
C VAL A 427 38.58 -59.42 -44.22
N ALA A 428 37.64 -60.04 -43.50
CA ALA A 428 37.67 -61.48 -43.27
C ALA A 428 37.62 -62.30 -44.58
N ALA A 429 36.79 -61.88 -45.55
CA ALA A 429 36.72 -62.52 -46.87
C ALA A 429 38.03 -62.36 -47.67
N LEU A 430 38.62 -61.16 -47.70
CA LEU A 430 39.90 -60.90 -48.36
C LEU A 430 41.05 -61.67 -47.72
N ASN A 431 41.09 -61.78 -46.39
CA ASN A 431 42.08 -62.60 -45.69
C ASN A 431 41.97 -64.08 -46.08
N LYS A 432 40.75 -64.59 -46.21
CA LYS A 432 40.50 -65.97 -46.69
C LYS A 432 40.97 -66.17 -48.13
N GLU A 433 40.72 -65.20 -49.01
CA GLU A 433 41.18 -65.23 -50.40
C GLU A 433 42.71 -65.13 -50.50
N THR A 434 43.33 -64.25 -49.72
CA THR A 434 44.79 -64.11 -49.61
C THR A 434 45.43 -65.41 -49.13
N GLY A 435 44.86 -66.04 -48.09
CA GLY A 435 45.32 -67.36 -47.63
C GLY A 435 45.19 -68.45 -48.69
N ARG A 436 44.13 -68.41 -49.51
CA ARG A 436 43.98 -69.32 -50.67
C ARG A 436 45.06 -69.06 -51.72
N ASN A 437 45.34 -67.80 -52.05
CA ASN A 437 46.37 -67.41 -53.01
C ASN A 437 47.77 -67.79 -52.53
N GLN A 438 48.10 -67.55 -51.26
CA GLN A 438 49.35 -68.01 -50.64
C GLN A 438 49.52 -69.52 -50.76
N ARG A 439 48.45 -70.30 -50.55
CA ARG A 439 48.46 -71.75 -50.73
C ARG A 439 48.69 -72.17 -52.19
N ILE A 440 48.09 -71.46 -53.15
CA ILE A 440 48.35 -71.68 -54.59
C ILE A 440 49.81 -71.38 -54.90
N CYS A 441 50.36 -70.25 -54.44
CA CYS A 441 51.77 -69.91 -54.60
C CYS A 441 52.68 -70.98 -54.00
N SER A 442 52.39 -71.47 -52.79
CA SER A 442 53.19 -72.55 -52.17
C SER A 442 53.15 -73.84 -52.98
N LEU A 443 51.99 -74.20 -53.55
CA LEU A 443 51.85 -75.37 -54.40
C LEU A 443 52.61 -75.21 -55.73
N LEU A 444 52.52 -74.03 -56.35
CA LEU A 444 53.28 -73.71 -57.56
C LEU A 444 54.79 -73.73 -57.29
N GLN A 445 55.24 -73.24 -56.13
CA GLN A 445 56.64 -73.28 -55.72
C GLN A 445 57.11 -74.71 -55.49
N GLN A 446 56.32 -75.54 -54.79
CA GLN A 446 56.59 -76.98 -54.66
C GLN A 446 56.64 -77.69 -56.01
N LEU A 447 55.72 -77.39 -56.93
CA LEU A 447 55.72 -77.93 -58.29
C LEU A 447 56.96 -77.49 -59.06
N THR A 448 57.34 -76.22 -58.93
CA THR A 448 58.54 -75.66 -59.57
C THR A 448 59.80 -76.34 -59.06
N GLU A 449 59.95 -76.51 -57.75
CA GLU A 449 61.08 -77.22 -57.16
C GLU A 449 61.08 -78.70 -57.54
N HIS A 450 59.90 -79.34 -57.63
CA HIS A 450 59.78 -80.70 -58.13
C HIS A 450 60.23 -80.82 -59.60
N LEU A 451 59.82 -79.88 -60.45
CA LEU A 451 60.21 -79.81 -61.86
C LEU A 451 61.70 -79.50 -62.02
N LYS A 452 62.27 -78.57 -61.24
CA LYS A 452 63.72 -78.31 -61.19
C LYS A 452 64.48 -79.56 -60.76
N GLY A 453 64.00 -80.28 -59.75
CA GLY A 453 64.58 -81.55 -59.31
C GLY A 453 64.54 -82.64 -60.38
N ARG A 454 63.49 -82.67 -61.22
CA ARG A 454 63.43 -83.56 -62.40
C ARG A 454 64.36 -83.10 -63.52
N LEU A 455 64.43 -81.80 -63.82
CA LEU A 455 65.34 -81.24 -64.81
C LEU A 455 66.81 -81.43 -64.43
N ALA A 456 67.14 -81.30 -63.14
CA ALA A 456 68.47 -81.56 -62.59
C ALA A 456 68.84 -83.06 -62.65
N LYS A 457 67.86 -83.97 -62.65
CA LYS A 457 68.07 -85.40 -62.90
C LYS A 457 68.31 -85.75 -64.37
N GLU A 458 67.89 -84.90 -65.31
CA GLU A 458 68.08 -85.11 -66.75
C GLU A 458 69.33 -84.42 -67.31
N ARG A 459 70.05 -83.64 -66.52
CA ARG A 459 71.27 -82.95 -66.96
C ARG A 459 72.38 -83.03 -65.92
N SER A 460 73.22 -84.06 -66.06
CA SER A 460 74.61 -84.04 -65.58
C SER A 460 75.52 -83.35 -66.60
N PRO A 461 76.64 -82.75 -66.16
CA PRO A 461 76.85 -81.33 -66.37
C PRO A 461 78.16 -80.98 -67.12
N SER A 462 78.19 -79.81 -67.75
CA SER A 462 79.42 -79.09 -68.14
C SER A 462 79.16 -77.59 -67.93
N LEU A 463 79.86 -76.95 -66.98
CA LEU A 463 80.92 -75.96 -67.21
C LEU A 463 80.43 -74.78 -68.07
N ILE A 464 80.52 -73.52 -67.65
CA ILE A 464 81.69 -72.62 -67.51
C ILE A 464 81.11 -71.36 -66.80
N GLU A 465 81.68 -70.81 -65.72
CA GLU A 465 82.55 -69.60 -65.70
C GLU A 465 82.02 -68.45 -66.62
N ASP A 466 82.08 -67.16 -66.34
CA ASP A 466 82.59 -66.27 -65.31
C ASP A 466 82.09 -64.88 -65.76
N THR A 467 81.68 -63.96 -64.87
CA THR A 467 82.12 -62.54 -64.89
C THR A 467 81.43 -61.72 -63.81
N LYS A 468 82.27 -61.26 -62.88
CA LYS A 468 82.07 -60.18 -61.93
C LYS A 468 81.80 -58.85 -62.65
N LEU A 469 81.04 -57.96 -62.00
CA LEU A 469 81.39 -56.55 -61.87
C LEU A 469 80.64 -55.92 -60.69
N ASP A 470 81.43 -55.29 -59.82
CA ASP A 470 81.13 -54.58 -58.58
C ASP A 470 80.18 -53.38 -58.73
N GLY A 471 79.53 -53.00 -57.62
CA GLY A 471 79.01 -51.64 -57.47
C GLY A 471 78.06 -51.36 -56.29
N LYS A 472 78.59 -51.39 -55.05
CA LYS A 472 78.30 -50.54 -53.86
C LYS A 472 76.84 -50.12 -53.57
N ASN A 473 76.27 -50.58 -52.45
CA ASN A 473 76.33 -50.04 -51.07
C ASN A 473 75.46 -48.79 -50.81
N VAL A 474 74.54 -48.95 -49.86
CA VAL A 474 74.17 -48.10 -48.70
C VAL A 474 73.01 -48.89 -48.04
N ASP A 475 73.25 -49.72 -47.01
CA ASP A 475 73.28 -49.38 -45.56
C ASP A 475 72.08 -48.50 -45.18
N GLU A 476 71.22 -48.84 -44.22
CA GLU A 476 71.55 -49.19 -42.85
C GLU A 476 70.26 -49.59 -42.09
N SER A 477 70.43 -50.58 -41.19
CA SER A 477 69.83 -50.77 -39.85
C SER A 477 68.30 -50.69 -39.66
N ASP A 478 67.63 -51.71 -39.10
CA ASP A 478 67.72 -52.18 -37.69
C ASP A 478 67.37 -51.01 -36.74
N ASP A 479 66.61 -51.10 -35.66
CA ASP A 479 66.09 -52.20 -34.85
C ASP A 479 65.12 -51.51 -33.84
N GLU A 480 64.33 -52.30 -33.10
CA GLU A 480 64.00 -52.17 -31.66
C GLU A 480 63.66 -50.78 -31.02
N MET A 481 62.92 -50.61 -29.92
CA MET A 481 62.10 -51.39 -29.01
C MET A 481 61.35 -50.35 -28.13
N GLU A 482 60.28 -50.79 -27.46
CA GLU A 482 59.86 -50.42 -26.09
C GLU A 482 59.50 -48.98 -25.68
N ASP A 483 58.31 -48.92 -25.07
CA ASP A 483 57.95 -48.26 -23.80
C ASP A 483 58.46 -46.85 -23.47
N SER A 484 57.53 -45.94 -23.21
CA SER A 484 57.30 -45.42 -21.84
C SER A 484 56.29 -44.26 -21.79
N HIS A 485 55.43 -44.35 -20.77
CA HIS A 485 54.86 -43.28 -19.95
C HIS A 485 54.84 -41.82 -20.43
N SER A 486 53.62 -41.26 -20.46
CA SER A 486 53.31 -39.90 -19.98
C SER A 486 51.80 -39.82 -19.77
N SER A 487 51.25 -40.21 -18.61
CA SER A 487 51.04 -39.34 -17.44
C SER A 487 50.89 -37.84 -17.77
N TYR A 488 49.67 -37.41 -18.09
CA TYR A 488 49.20 -36.11 -17.64
C TYR A 488 47.86 -36.29 -16.94
N CYS A 489 47.88 -35.94 -15.66
CA CYS A 489 46.79 -35.99 -14.69
C CYS A 489 45.89 -34.74 -14.83
N PRO A 490 44.76 -34.70 -14.09
CA PRO A 490 43.55 -33.97 -14.44
C PRO A 490 43.53 -32.54 -13.91
N SER A 491 42.65 -31.72 -14.45
CA SER A 491 42.06 -30.61 -13.69
C SER A 491 40.55 -30.80 -13.68
N SER A 492 40.07 -31.33 -12.56
CA SER A 492 38.77 -30.99 -12.00
C SER A 492 38.74 -29.49 -11.64
N ASP A 493 37.54 -29.03 -11.33
CA ASP A 493 37.21 -27.78 -10.62
C ASP A 493 36.96 -26.56 -11.51
N SER A 494 35.69 -26.44 -11.92
CA SER A 494 34.98 -25.18 -11.74
C SER A 494 33.54 -25.48 -11.36
N ASP A 495 33.35 -25.79 -10.08
CA ASP A 495 32.15 -25.39 -9.36
C ASP A 495 32.01 -23.88 -9.51
N VAL A 496 30.94 -23.44 -10.17
CA VAL A 496 30.44 -22.08 -10.02
C VAL A 496 29.20 -22.19 -9.15
N GLU A 497 29.43 -22.13 -7.84
CA GLU A 497 28.47 -21.53 -6.92
C GLU A 497 28.30 -20.06 -7.33
N LEU A 498 27.07 -19.70 -7.70
CA LEU A 498 26.60 -18.33 -7.67
C LEU A 498 25.35 -18.30 -6.79
N GLU A 499 25.58 -18.20 -5.49
CA GLU A 499 24.70 -17.48 -4.58
C GLU A 499 25.24 -16.05 -4.42
N HIS A 500 24.53 -15.07 -5.01
CA HIS A 500 24.17 -13.81 -4.36
C HIS A 500 23.11 -13.06 -5.15
#